data_AF-A0A7K8KF45-F1
#
_entry.id   AF-A0A7K8KF45-F1
#
_cell.length_a   1.000
_cell.length_b   1.000
_cell.length_c   1.000
_cell.angle_alpha   90.00
_cell.angle_beta   90.00
_cell.angle_gamma   90.00
#
_symmetry.space_group_name_H-M   'P 1'
#
loop_
_entity.id
_entity.type
_entity.pdbx_description
1 polymer ?
#
loop_
_entity_poly.entity_id
_entity_poly.type
_entity_poly.pdbx_seq_one_letter_code
_entity_poly.pdbx_strand_id
1 'polypeptide(L)'
;MAVLFSRIKSMLFLLFLPCFCSGQTAPPLLRHSIFLDPSNMVYLRWDHDEQELIMFELQVHTAGWVAFGFSPYGELPGSDIVIGGVFPNGSIYFSVS
;
A
#
# COMPACT_ATOMS: atom_id res chain seq x y z
N MET A 1 -23.06 -3.82 -62.57
CA MET A 1 -23.77 -2.65 -61.99
C MET A 1 -23.93 -2.91 -60.50
N ALA A 2 -23.36 -2.00 -59.69
CA ALA A 2 -23.61 -1.81 -58.25
C ALA A 2 -23.58 -3.08 -57.38
N VAL A 3 -22.45 -3.45 -56.77
CA VAL A 3 -21.88 -2.76 -55.60
C VAL A 3 -22.97 -2.21 -54.66
N LEU A 4 -23.64 -3.11 -53.94
CA LEU A 4 -24.18 -2.77 -52.62
C LEU A 4 -23.44 -3.62 -51.58
N PHE A 5 -22.27 -3.08 -51.24
CA PHE A 5 -21.49 -3.26 -50.03
C PHE A 5 -22.19 -4.09 -48.94
N SER A 6 -21.63 -5.24 -48.57
CA SER A 6 -20.62 -5.29 -47.51
C SER A 6 -21.09 -4.51 -46.29
N ARG A 7 -21.76 -5.17 -45.32
CA ARG A 7 -21.78 -4.83 -43.87
C ARG A 7 -22.60 -5.83 -43.03
N ILE A 8 -22.55 -7.14 -43.29
CA ILE A 8 -23.22 -8.14 -42.41
C ILE A 8 -22.27 -9.26 -41.92
N LYS A 9 -20.98 -9.22 -42.27
CA LYS A 9 -19.99 -10.20 -41.80
C LYS A 9 -19.25 -9.82 -40.51
N SER A 10 -19.69 -8.80 -39.78
CA SER A 10 -18.94 -8.26 -38.64
C SER A 10 -19.82 -7.94 -37.43
N MET A 11 -20.82 -8.78 -37.14
CA MET A 11 -21.63 -8.64 -35.93
C MET A 11 -21.83 -9.98 -35.21
N LEU A 12 -20.76 -10.77 -35.08
CA LEU A 12 -20.76 -11.95 -34.20
C LEU A 12 -19.38 -12.21 -33.59
N PHE A 13 -18.73 -11.17 -33.05
CA PHE A 13 -17.43 -11.32 -32.40
C PHE A 13 -17.25 -10.33 -31.25
N LEU A 14 -18.11 -10.37 -30.21
CA LEU A 14 -17.90 -9.58 -28.98
C LEU A 14 -18.65 -10.17 -27.77
N LEU A 15 -18.71 -11.51 -27.64
CA LEU A 15 -19.33 -12.18 -26.48
C LEU A 15 -18.36 -12.99 -25.62
N PHE A 16 -17.06 -12.70 -25.70
CA PHE A 16 -16.07 -13.21 -24.74
C PHE A 16 -15.03 -12.14 -24.48
N LEU A 17 -15.41 -11.06 -23.77
CA LEU A 17 -14.41 -10.37 -22.95
C LEU A 17 -14.24 -11.26 -21.71
N PRO A 18 -13.13 -12.01 -21.55
CA PRO A 18 -12.79 -12.53 -20.24
C PRO A 18 -12.69 -11.30 -19.35
N CYS A 19 -13.58 -11.22 -18.36
CA CYS A 19 -13.39 -10.32 -17.24
C CYS A 19 -12.11 -10.81 -16.57
N PHE A 20 -10.98 -10.23 -16.97
CA PHE A 20 -9.75 -10.31 -16.21
C PHE A 20 -10.05 -9.55 -14.91
N CYS A 21 -10.73 -10.23 -13.98
CA CYS A 21 -10.60 -9.93 -12.58
C CYS A 21 -9.14 -10.17 -12.28
N SER A 22 -8.30 -9.14 -12.41
CA SER A 22 -6.97 -9.13 -11.83
C SER A 22 -7.13 -9.66 -10.41
N GLY A 23 -6.50 -10.79 -10.10
CA GLY A 23 -6.55 -11.36 -8.77
C GLY A 23 -6.01 -10.32 -7.81
N GLN A 24 -6.90 -9.58 -7.15
CA GLN A 24 -6.51 -8.73 -6.05
C GLN A 24 -6.14 -9.70 -4.94
N THR A 25 -4.84 -9.90 -4.74
CA THR A 25 -4.33 -10.47 -3.51
C THR A 25 -4.90 -9.60 -2.39
N ALA A 26 -5.68 -10.21 -1.50
CA ALA A 26 -6.19 -9.50 -0.33
C ALA A 26 -5.00 -8.84 0.39
N PRO A 27 -5.17 -7.62 0.93
CA PRO A 27 -4.10 -6.98 1.68
C PRO A 27 -3.60 -7.95 2.77
N PRO A 28 -2.28 -8.00 3.04
CA PRO A 28 -1.75 -8.98 3.95
C PRO A 28 -2.41 -8.85 5.32
N LEU A 29 -2.83 -9.98 5.89
CA LEU A 29 -3.42 -9.99 7.22
C LEU A 29 -2.31 -9.70 8.23
N LEU A 30 -2.37 -8.55 8.90
CA LEU A 30 -1.45 -8.20 9.98
C LEU A 30 -2.01 -8.68 11.33
N ARG A 31 -1.46 -9.78 11.85
CA ARG A 31 -1.94 -10.45 13.07
C ARG A 31 -1.59 -9.72 14.36
N HIS A 32 -0.50 -8.98 14.39
CA HIS A 32 -0.04 -8.30 15.60
C HIS A 32 -0.35 -6.80 15.51
N SER A 33 -0.72 -6.20 16.65
CA SER A 33 -0.96 -4.77 16.72
C SER A 33 -0.86 -4.19 18.13
N ILE A 34 -0.53 -2.91 18.23
CA ILE A 34 -0.44 -2.16 19.49
C ILE A 34 -0.65 -0.66 19.24
N PHE A 35 -1.21 0.05 20.23
CA PHE A 35 -1.12 1.52 20.27
C PHE A 35 0.18 1.93 20.98
N LEU A 36 0.98 2.78 20.35
CA LEU A 36 2.28 3.21 20.88
C LEU A 36 2.16 4.42 21.81
N ASP A 37 0.96 4.99 21.94
CA ASP A 37 0.68 6.17 22.75
C ASP A 37 -0.59 5.98 23.60
N PRO A 38 -0.69 6.63 24.77
CA PRO A 38 -1.87 6.54 25.62
C PRO A 38 -3.16 7.11 25.01
N SER A 39 -3.04 7.98 24.00
CA SER A 39 -4.18 8.59 23.32
C SER A 39 -4.72 7.75 22.15
N ASN A 40 -4.11 6.60 21.85
CA ASN A 40 -4.48 5.72 20.74
C ASN A 40 -4.43 6.43 19.35
N MET A 41 -3.48 7.35 19.15
CA MET A 41 -3.31 8.11 17.91
C MET A 41 -2.20 7.55 17.01
N VAL A 42 -1.40 6.62 17.52
CA VAL A 42 -0.27 5.96 16.86
C VAL A 42 -0.51 4.45 16.93
N TYR A 43 -1.11 3.89 15.87
CA TYR A 43 -1.46 2.49 15.80
C TYR A 43 -0.46 1.74 14.91
N LEU A 44 0.26 0.80 15.51
CA LEU A 44 1.22 -0.07 14.82
C LEU A 44 0.59 -1.44 14.62
N ARG A 45 0.72 -1.97 13.40
CA ARG A 45 0.37 -3.35 13.07
C ARG A 45 1.54 -3.99 12.35
N TRP A 46 1.75 -5.28 12.58
CA TRP A 46 2.82 -6.00 11.91
C TRP A 46 2.56 -7.49 11.79
N ASP A 47 3.32 -8.11 10.90
CA ASP A 47 3.40 -9.54 10.72
C ASP A 47 4.68 -9.91 9.99
N HIS A 48 4.99 -11.20 9.93
CA HIS A 48 6.10 -11.73 9.15
C HIS A 48 5.64 -12.84 8.22
N ASP A 49 6.33 -12.98 7.10
CA ASP A 49 6.14 -14.10 6.17
C ASP A 49 7.03 -15.30 6.53
N GLU A 50 6.93 -16.36 5.73
CA GLU A 50 7.74 -17.57 5.89
C GLU A 50 9.23 -17.35 5.58
N GLN A 51 9.57 -16.21 4.96
CA GLN A 51 10.93 -15.80 4.61
C GLN A 51 11.53 -14.86 5.67
N GLU A 52 10.89 -14.74 6.84
CA GLU A 52 11.30 -13.88 7.95
C GLU A 52 11.31 -12.38 7.62
N LEU A 53 10.59 -11.96 6.56
CA LEU A 53 10.40 -10.55 6.25
C LEU A 53 9.25 -10.01 7.10
N ILE A 54 9.54 -8.98 7.89
CA ILE A 54 8.54 -8.33 8.73
C ILE A 54 7.93 -7.14 7.97
N MET A 55 6.61 -7.13 7.84
CA MET A 55 5.85 -6.01 7.30
C MET A 55 5.25 -5.20 8.44
N PHE A 56 5.44 -3.89 8.39
CA PHE A 56 4.87 -2.93 9.33
C PHE A 56 3.88 -2.02 8.63
N GLU A 57 2.76 -1.76 9.30
CA GLU A 57 1.80 -0.72 8.96
C GLU A 57 1.68 0.21 10.17
N LEU A 58 2.09 1.47 9.99
CA LEU A 58 1.99 2.49 11.00
C LEU A 58 0.94 3.52 10.58
N GLN A 59 -0.12 3.64 11.39
CA GLN A 59 -1.18 4.63 11.20
C GLN A 59 -1.03 5.72 12.25
N VAL A 60 -0.86 6.97 11.80
CA VAL A 60 -0.69 8.12 12.69
C VAL A 60 -1.58 9.26 12.26
N HIS A 61 -2.31 9.83 13.21
CA HIS A 61 -3.10 11.05 13.00
C HIS A 61 -2.20 12.29 13.14
N THR A 62 -1.55 12.71 12.06
CA THR A 62 -0.71 13.92 12.02
C THR A 62 -0.84 14.68 10.70
N ALA A 63 -0.59 15.99 10.73
CA ALA A 63 -0.51 16.84 9.54
C ALA A 63 0.93 17.04 9.03
N GLY A 64 1.92 16.49 9.74
CA GLY A 64 3.34 16.62 9.43
C GLY A 64 3.96 15.32 8.95
N TRP A 65 5.04 14.94 9.63
CA TRP A 65 5.82 13.74 9.34
C TRP A 65 5.87 12.82 10.54
N VAL A 66 6.22 11.57 10.27
CA VAL A 66 6.40 10.50 11.24
C VAL A 66 7.76 9.86 10.98
N ALA A 67 8.50 9.57 12.05
CA ALA A 67 9.65 8.69 12.02
C ALA A 67 9.33 7.42 12.81
N PHE A 68 9.74 6.28 12.29
CA PHE A 68 9.59 4.96 12.91
C PHE A 68 10.88 4.18 12.69
N GLY A 69 11.31 3.41 13.68
CA GLY A 69 12.58 2.71 13.58
C GLY A 69 12.90 1.89 14.80
N PHE A 70 14.09 1.30 14.76
CA PHE A 70 14.59 0.41 15.80
C PHE A 70 15.92 0.91 16.33
N SER A 71 16.08 0.80 17.64
CA SER A 71 17.36 0.97 18.31
C SER A 71 17.48 0.01 19.49
N PRO A 72 18.70 -0.28 19.95
CA PRO A 72 18.92 -1.17 21.09
C PRO A 72 18.24 -0.70 22.38
N TYR A 73 18.14 0.61 22.61
CA TYR A 73 17.59 1.15 23.86
C TYR A 73 16.44 2.16 23.65
N GLY A 74 15.93 2.32 22.42
CA GLY A 74 14.78 3.16 22.12
C GLY A 74 15.11 4.64 21.91
N GLU A 75 16.39 5.03 21.90
CA GLU A 75 16.81 6.38 21.51
C GLU A 75 16.85 6.54 19.99
N LEU A 76 16.85 7.79 19.51
CA LEU A 76 16.97 8.10 18.08
C LEU A 76 18.41 8.00 17.52
N PRO A 77 19.47 8.47 18.22
CA PRO A 77 20.82 8.41 17.67
C PRO A 77 21.28 6.97 17.40
N GLY A 78 21.77 6.70 16.20
CA GLY A 78 22.24 5.37 15.79
C GLY A 78 21.11 4.35 15.54
N SER A 79 19.87 4.81 15.41
CA SER A 79 18.74 3.97 15.01
C SER A 79 18.70 3.72 13.51
N ASP A 80 18.17 2.56 13.13
CA ASP A 80 17.69 2.32 11.77
C ASP A 80 16.30 2.93 11.66
N ILE A 81 16.16 4.00 10.88
CA ILE A 81 14.91 4.78 10.84
C ILE A 81 14.36 4.91 9.43
N VAL A 82 13.05 5.01 9.41
CA VAL A 82 12.30 5.42 8.25
C VAL A 82 11.44 6.62 8.57
N ILE A 83 11.47 7.61 7.69
CA ILE A 83 10.76 8.87 7.84
C ILE A 83 9.80 9.01 6.67
N GLY A 84 8.54 9.29 6.97
CA GLY A 84 7.51 9.51 5.96
C GLY A 84 6.59 10.66 6.33
N GLY A 85 5.96 11.26 5.33
CA GLY A 85 5.02 12.35 5.56
C GLY A 85 4.33 12.82 4.29
N VAL A 86 3.50 13.84 4.45
CA VAL A 86 2.80 14.50 3.35
C VAL A 86 3.25 15.95 3.30
N PHE A 87 3.73 16.39 2.15
CA PHE A 87 4.06 17.79 1.91
C PHE A 87 2.80 18.66 1.86
N PRO A 88 2.89 19.99 2.06
CA PRO A 88 1.74 20.88 2.02
C PRO A 88 0.94 20.84 0.71
N ASN A 89 1.57 20.42 -0.40
CA ASN A 89 0.92 20.26 -1.70
C ASN A 89 0.21 18.90 -1.88
N GLY A 90 0.18 18.05 -0.84
CA GLY A 90 -0.43 16.72 -0.86
C GLY A 90 0.46 15.58 -1.37
N SER A 91 1.67 15.88 -1.84
CA SER A 91 2.61 14.82 -2.27
C SER A 91 3.23 14.10 -1.08
N ILE A 92 3.43 12.78 -1.21
CA ILE A 92 4.00 11.92 -0.16
C ILE A 92 5.52 11.87 -0.33
N TYR A 93 6.25 11.80 0.78
CA TYR A 93 7.67 11.48 0.77
C TYR A 93 8.00 10.38 1.77
N PHE A 94 9.10 9.70 1.50
CA PHE A 94 9.63 8.62 2.32
C PHE A 94 11.15 8.55 2.18
N SER A 95 11.86 8.38 3.28
CA SER A 95 13.32 8.23 3.31
C SER A 95 13.72 7.24 4.39
N VAL A 96 14.77 6.47 4.12
CA VAL A 96 15.45 5.62 5.11
C VAL A 96 16.76 6.31 5.53
N SER A 97 17.21 6.08 6.75
CA SER A 97 18.53 6.49 7.24
C SER A 97 19.20 5.36 8.01
#